data_AF-A0A7X6PKY4-F1
#
_entry.id   AF-A0A7X6PKY4-F1
#
_cell.length_a   1.000
_cell.length_b   1.000
_cell.length_c   1.000
_cell.angle_alpha   90.00
_cell.angle_beta   90.00
_cell.angle_gamma   90.00
#
_symmetry.space_group_name_H-M   'P 1'
#
loop_
_entity.id
_entity.type
_entity.pdbx_description
1 polymer ?
#
loop_
_entity_poly.entity_id
_entity_poly.type
_entity_poly.pdbx_seq_one_letter_code
_entity_poly.pdbx_strand_id
1 'polypeptide(L)'
;FSITNVHDNDSLLFVNGDKFGTYNVSKKANEVDDLSEIYTITKIFDLETNKLLFETHDEMIGYFDDEYVYVASLKEEEMKYIKYDYEYNIIQEITPSDFMTSSRLLDTIFISQDFYHIIRVIDDSIISKGFIDGKISYFYCSFEVNHCEVFYQDNNSVD
;
A
#
# COMPACT_ATOMS: atom_id res chain seq x y z
N PHE A 1 1.16 1.36 -16.64
CA PHE A 1 0.89 0.17 -15.81
C PHE A 1 0.00 -0.78 -16.61
N SER A 2 0.40 -2.02 -16.83
CA SER A 2 -0.42 -3.07 -17.46
C SER A 2 -0.73 -4.14 -16.42
N ILE A 3 -2.01 -4.37 -16.15
CA ILE A 3 -2.48 -5.42 -15.24
C ILE A 3 -2.70 -6.67 -16.09
N THR A 4 -2.01 -7.77 -15.79
CA THR A 4 -2.27 -9.09 -16.39
C THR A 4 -2.81 -10.02 -15.32
N ASN A 5 -4.06 -10.44 -15.51
CA ASN A 5 -4.86 -11.24 -14.59
C ASN A 5 -4.50 -12.73 -14.68
N VAL A 6 -4.24 -13.40 -13.55
CA VAL A 6 -4.15 -14.87 -13.46
C VAL A 6 -4.82 -15.34 -12.16
N HIS A 7 -5.96 -16.02 -12.34
CA HIS A 7 -6.90 -16.60 -11.38
C HIS A 7 -6.39 -16.98 -9.96
N ASP A 8 -7.24 -16.66 -8.97
CA ASP A 8 -7.21 -16.94 -7.52
C ASP A 8 -6.10 -16.29 -6.68
N ASN A 9 -5.09 -15.68 -7.31
CA ASN A 9 -4.12 -14.80 -6.66
C ASN A 9 -3.99 -13.52 -7.49
N ASP A 10 -4.60 -12.43 -7.04
CA ASP A 10 -4.39 -11.13 -7.68
C ASP A 10 -2.92 -10.73 -7.52
N SER A 11 -2.16 -10.90 -8.60
CA SER A 11 -0.74 -10.57 -8.65
C SER A 11 -0.55 -9.22 -9.32
N LEU A 12 -0.18 -8.21 -8.53
CA LEU A 12 0.23 -6.92 -9.07
C LEU A 12 1.74 -6.94 -9.31
N LEU A 13 2.15 -6.50 -10.51
CA LEU A 13 3.54 -6.35 -10.91
C LEU A 13 3.88 -4.87 -11.05
N PHE A 14 4.90 -4.43 -10.32
CA PHE A 14 5.44 -3.07 -10.41
C PHE A 14 6.90 -3.15 -10.84
N VAL A 15 7.37 -2.27 -11.72
CA VAL A 15 8.75 -2.27 -12.22
C VAL A 15 9.32 -0.88 -12.04
N ASN A 16 10.51 -0.78 -11.44
CA ASN A 16 11.31 0.44 -11.39
C ASN A 16 12.77 0.10 -11.63
N GLY A 17 13.37 0.72 -12.66
CA GLY A 17 14.74 0.45 -13.06
C GLY A 17 15.00 -1.03 -13.34
N ASP A 18 15.96 -1.60 -12.62
CA ASP A 18 16.42 -2.98 -12.66
C ASP A 18 15.71 -3.90 -11.65
N LYS A 19 14.62 -3.44 -11.04
CA LYS A 19 13.89 -4.19 -10.00
C LYS A 19 12.41 -4.34 -10.37
N PHE A 20 11.80 -5.45 -9.93
CA PHE A 20 10.36 -5.63 -10.03
C PHE A 20 9.76 -6.15 -8.73
N GLY A 21 8.57 -5.67 -8.40
CA GLY A 21 7.80 -6.05 -7.22
C GLY A 21 6.62 -6.94 -7.58
N THR A 22 6.34 -7.94 -6.74
CA THR A 22 5.16 -8.80 -6.83
C THR A 22 4.34 -8.69 -5.56
N TYR A 23 3.02 -8.56 -5.69
CA TYR A 23 2.08 -8.55 -4.57
C TYR A 23 1.21 -9.81 -4.64
N ASN A 24 1.07 -10.56 -3.54
CA ASN A 24 0.15 -11.69 -3.45
C ASN A 24 -0.82 -11.47 -2.30
N VAL A 25 -2.11 -11.59 -2.59
CA VAL A 25 -3.19 -11.60 -1.59
C VAL A 25 -3.62 -13.04 -1.38
N SER A 26 -3.68 -13.49 -0.14
CA SER A 26 -4.19 -14.82 0.18
C SER A 26 -5.08 -14.77 1.41
N LYS A 27 -6.12 -15.61 1.40
CA LYS A 27 -6.97 -15.82 2.57
C LYS A 27 -6.36 -16.92 3.42
N LYS A 28 -6.27 -16.73 4.75
CA LYS A 28 -5.83 -17.82 5.64
C LYS A 28 -6.82 -18.99 5.55
N ALA A 29 -6.31 -20.20 5.36
CA ALA A 29 -7.09 -21.37 4.97
C ALA A 29 -8.04 -21.94 6.05
N ASN A 30 -8.16 -21.32 7.23
CA ASN A 30 -8.69 -22.01 8.43
C ASN A 30 -9.76 -21.28 9.24
N GLU A 31 -10.41 -20.22 8.73
CA GLU A 31 -11.52 -19.60 9.47
C GLU A 31 -12.86 -19.91 8.80
N VAL A 32 -13.69 -20.65 9.53
CA VAL A 32 -15.05 -21.09 9.17
C VAL A 32 -16.09 -19.99 9.49
N ASP A 33 -15.64 -18.82 9.96
CA ASP A 33 -16.46 -17.65 10.23
C ASP A 33 -16.29 -16.59 9.13
N ASP A 34 -17.32 -15.79 8.92
CA ASP A 34 -17.56 -14.80 7.84
C ASP A 34 -16.47 -13.71 7.65
N LEU A 35 -15.35 -13.77 8.37
CA LEU A 35 -14.26 -12.80 8.40
C LEU A 35 -12.92 -13.51 8.18
N SER A 36 -12.61 -13.88 6.94
CA SER A 36 -11.30 -14.45 6.60
C SER A 36 -10.19 -13.40 6.75
N GLU A 37 -9.23 -13.59 7.65
CA GLU A 37 -8.01 -12.76 7.69
C GLU A 37 -7.27 -12.84 6.35
N ILE A 38 -7.16 -11.68 5.68
CA ILE A 38 -6.36 -11.51 4.48
C ILE A 38 -4.92 -11.28 4.93
N TYR A 39 -3.99 -12.12 4.46
CA TYR A 39 -2.56 -11.84 4.60
C TYR A 39 -1.98 -11.50 3.24
N THR A 40 -1.02 -10.59 3.23
CA THR A 40 -0.35 -10.18 1.99
C THR A 40 1.12 -10.44 2.06
N ILE A 41 1.70 -10.92 0.97
CA ILE A 41 3.15 -11.06 0.84
C ILE A 41 3.57 -10.26 -0.37
N THR A 42 4.37 -9.22 -0.12
CA THR A 42 4.93 -8.37 -1.17
C THR A 42 6.43 -8.56 -1.24
N LYS A 43 6.95 -8.75 -2.45
CA LYS A 43 8.37 -9.07 -2.69
C LYS A 43 8.94 -8.15 -3.76
N ILE A 44 10.22 -7.82 -3.66
CA ILE A 44 11.00 -7.15 -4.71
C ILE A 44 12.13 -8.07 -5.14
N PHE A 45 12.32 -8.18 -6.45
CA PHE A 45 13.37 -8.97 -7.07
C PHE A 45 14.22 -8.10 -7.98
N ASP A 46 15.49 -8.49 -8.10
CA ASP A 46 16.39 -8.04 -9.15
C ASP A 46 15.93 -8.62 -10.50
N LEU A 47 15.78 -7.78 -11.52
CA LEU A 47 15.21 -8.15 -12.82
C LEU A 47 16.15 -9.06 -13.62
N GLU A 48 17.47 -8.85 -13.53
CA GLU A 48 18.44 -9.60 -14.33
C GLU A 48 18.71 -11.00 -13.76
N THR A 49 18.82 -11.08 -12.44
CA THR A 49 19.23 -12.29 -11.72
C THR A 49 18.05 -13.04 -11.09
N ASN A 50 16.87 -12.41 -11.03
CA ASN A 50 15.69 -12.91 -10.32
C ASN A 50 15.95 -13.19 -8.83
N LYS A 51 16.95 -12.51 -8.25
CA LYS A 51 17.30 -12.62 -6.83
C LYS A 51 16.30 -11.83 -6.00
N LEU A 52 15.78 -12.42 -4.92
CA LEU A 52 14.98 -11.71 -3.93
C LEU A 52 15.82 -10.63 -3.23
N LEU A 53 15.32 -9.40 -3.24
CA LEU A 53 15.96 -8.24 -2.60
C LEU A 53 15.23 -7.82 -1.33
N PHE A 54 13.89 -7.90 -1.32
CA PHE A 54 13.07 -7.47 -0.21
C PHE A 54 11.78 -8.29 -0.13
N GLU A 55 11.29 -8.57 1.08
CA GLU A 55 10.00 -9.23 1.33
C GLU A 55 9.33 -8.64 2.58
N THR A 56 8.05 -8.31 2.48
CA THR A 56 7.24 -7.89 3.64
C THR A 56 5.90 -8.61 3.68
N HIS A 57 5.32 -8.66 4.87
CA HIS A 57 4.08 -9.34 5.23
C HIS A 57 3.08 -8.32 5.79
N ASP A 58 1.82 -8.42 5.35
CA ASP A 58 0.72 -7.54 5.78
C ASP A 58 0.97 -6.04 5.51
N GLU A 59 1.84 -5.76 4.55
CA GLU A 59 2.18 -4.45 4.02
C GLU A 59 2.15 -4.48 2.50
N MET A 60 1.66 -3.39 1.92
CA MET A 60 1.65 -3.18 0.47
C MET A 60 2.82 -2.29 0.05
N ILE A 61 3.70 -2.80 -0.81
CA ILE A 61 4.73 -1.97 -1.46
C ILE A 61 4.06 -1.11 -2.52
N GLY A 62 4.07 0.21 -2.30
CA GLY A 62 3.51 1.16 -3.26
C GLY A 62 4.57 1.82 -4.14
N TYR A 63 5.82 1.88 -3.69
CA TYR A 63 6.95 2.38 -4.47
C TYR A 63 8.28 1.84 -3.94
N PHE A 64 9.31 1.79 -4.78
CA PHE A 64 10.69 1.51 -4.39
C PHE A 64 11.64 2.18 -5.39
N ASP A 65 12.83 2.56 -4.92
CA ASP A 65 13.94 3.05 -5.73
C ASP A 65 15.23 2.26 -5.41
N ASP A 66 16.41 2.82 -5.70
CA ASP A 66 17.67 2.13 -5.45
C ASP A 66 18.08 2.10 -3.97
N GLU A 67 17.54 3.01 -3.16
CA GLU A 67 17.92 3.17 -1.76
C GLU A 67 16.82 2.67 -0.82
N TYR A 68 15.55 2.86 -1.19
CA TYR A 68 14.43 2.71 -0.26
C TYR A 68 13.23 1.98 -0.85
N VAL A 69 12.47 1.36 0.06
CA VAL A 69 11.18 0.73 -0.19
C VAL A 69 10.11 1.44 0.62
N TYR A 70 9.04 1.86 -0.04
CA TYR A 70 7.94 2.62 0.55
C TYR A 70 6.69 1.75 0.56
N VAL A 71 6.16 1.54 1.76
CA VAL A 71 5.02 0.65 1.97
C VAL A 71 3.90 1.34 2.75
N ALA A 72 2.70 0.78 2.63
CA ALA A 72 1.57 1.07 3.50
C ALA A 72 1.21 -0.19 4.31
N SER A 73 1.08 -0.03 5.63
CA SER A 73 0.51 -1.07 6.51
C SER A 73 -0.95 -1.32 6.14
N LEU A 74 -1.35 -2.59 6.10
CA LEU A 74 -2.72 -3.01 5.83
C LEU A 74 -3.54 -3.28 7.10
N LYS A 75 -2.99 -2.97 8.28
CA LYS A 75 -3.71 -3.11 9.55
C LYS A 75 -4.66 -1.92 9.74
N GLU A 76 -5.97 -2.19 9.76
CA GLU A 76 -7.04 -1.17 9.78
C GLU A 76 -6.90 -0.15 10.94
N GLU A 77 -6.50 -0.60 12.13
CA GLU A 77 -6.36 0.27 13.32
C GLU A 77 -4.94 0.85 13.51
N GLU A 78 -3.97 0.43 12.69
CA GLU A 78 -2.55 0.79 12.82
C GLU A 78 -1.95 1.15 11.45
N MET A 79 -2.68 1.95 10.69
CA MET A 79 -2.20 2.40 9.38
C MET A 79 -0.94 3.25 9.55
N LYS A 80 0.08 2.90 8.77
CA LYS A 80 1.36 3.62 8.69
C LYS A 80 1.86 3.62 7.25
N TYR A 81 2.51 4.71 6.86
CA TYR A 81 3.45 4.70 5.73
C TYR A 81 4.85 4.49 6.28
N ILE A 82 5.56 3.51 5.74
CA ILE A 82 6.87 3.11 6.26
C ILE A 82 7.88 3.16 5.12
N LYS A 83 9.03 3.77 5.40
CA LYS A 83 10.20 3.84 4.52
C LYS A 83 11.27 2.89 5.08
N TYR A 84 11.55 1.82 4.36
CA TYR A 84 12.60 0.85 4.67
C TYR A 84 13.84 1.07 3.81
N ASP A 85 14.99 0.66 4.31
CA ASP A 85 16.10 0.26 3.44
C ASP A 85 15.98 -1.23 3.02
N TYR A 86 16.83 -1.68 2.10
CA TYR A 86 16.86 -3.07 1.65
C TYR A 86 17.43 -4.06 2.69
N GLU A 87 17.91 -3.58 3.84
CA GLU A 87 18.32 -4.40 4.99
C GLU A 87 17.20 -4.55 6.04
N TYR A 88 15.98 -4.11 5.71
CA TYR A 88 14.78 -4.16 6.55
C TYR A 88 14.81 -3.20 7.76
N ASN A 89 15.72 -2.23 7.77
CA ASN A 89 15.68 -1.19 8.79
C ASN A 89 14.58 -0.17 8.47
N ILE A 90 13.77 0.17 9.46
CA ILE A 90 12.82 1.29 9.36
C ILE A 90 13.64 2.58 9.42
N ILE A 91 13.65 3.32 8.32
CA ILE A 91 14.28 4.63 8.23
C ILE A 91 13.36 5.67 8.85
N GLN A 92 12.10 5.69 8.41
CA GLN A 92 11.06 6.60 8.90
C GLN A 92 9.67 5.95 8.80
N GLU A 93 8.75 6.39 9.65
CA GLU A 93 7.33 6.03 9.58
C GLU A 93 6.46 7.27 9.78
N ILE A 94 5.32 7.31 9.10
CA ILE A 94 4.26 8.31 9.28
C ILE A 94 2.99 7.59 9.68
N THR A 95 2.37 8.06 10.77
CA THR A 95 1.01 7.68 11.12
C THR A 95 0.05 8.75 10.61
N PRO A 96 -0.76 8.46 9.58
CA PRO A 96 -1.97 9.21 9.24
C PRO A 96 -2.74 9.78 10.45
N SER A 97 -3.14 11.05 10.39
CA SER A 97 -3.96 11.65 11.45
C SER A 97 -5.32 10.94 11.59
N ASP A 98 -5.89 10.93 12.80
CA ASP A 98 -7.15 10.25 13.16
C ASP A 98 -8.33 10.50 12.20
N PHE A 99 -8.38 11.66 11.54
CA PHE A 99 -9.43 11.95 10.55
C PHE A 99 -9.38 10.99 9.35
N MET A 100 -8.19 10.54 8.95
CA MET A 100 -7.98 9.58 7.85
C MET A 100 -8.27 8.14 8.25
N THR A 101 -8.30 7.83 9.55
CA THR A 101 -8.58 6.48 10.08
C THR A 101 -10.05 6.30 10.52
N SER A 102 -10.82 7.40 10.61
CA SER A 102 -12.17 7.42 11.19
C SER A 102 -13.33 7.06 10.26
N SER A 103 -13.11 6.95 8.94
CA SER A 103 -14.15 6.56 7.99
C SER A 103 -14.28 5.04 7.92
N ARG A 104 -15.36 4.54 8.53
CA ARG A 104 -15.77 3.13 8.58
C ARG A 104 -15.62 2.42 7.23
N LEU A 105 -14.80 1.38 7.21
CA LEU A 105 -14.64 0.40 6.15
C LEU A 105 -15.97 -0.31 5.89
N LEU A 106 -16.57 -0.08 4.72
CA LEU A 106 -17.76 -0.78 4.28
C LEU A 106 -17.36 -2.01 3.45
N ASP A 107 -17.91 -3.15 3.87
CA ASP A 107 -17.79 -4.47 3.28
C ASP A 107 -17.81 -4.48 1.75
N THR A 108 -16.64 -4.60 1.11
CA THR A 108 -16.53 -5.14 -0.24
C THR A 108 -15.21 -5.89 -0.40
N ILE A 109 -15.32 -7.21 -0.24
CA ILE A 109 -14.27 -8.23 -0.12
C ILE A 109 -13.28 -8.34 -1.31
N PHE A 110 -13.21 -7.37 -2.23
CA PHE A 110 -12.11 -7.29 -3.20
C PHE A 110 -11.57 -5.87 -3.45
N ILE A 111 -12.22 -4.81 -2.98
CA ILE A 111 -11.80 -3.41 -3.22
C ILE A 111 -12.15 -2.46 -2.05
N SER A 112 -12.58 -2.93 -0.86
CA SER A 112 -12.72 -2.05 0.33
C SER A 112 -11.36 -1.68 0.96
N GLN A 113 -10.29 -1.61 0.16
CA GLN A 113 -9.00 -1.03 0.49
C GLN A 113 -9.03 0.47 0.20
N ASP A 114 -10.00 1.14 0.80
CA ASP A 114 -10.38 2.50 0.47
C ASP A 114 -9.34 3.56 0.87
N PHE A 115 -8.13 3.22 1.35
CA PHE A 115 -7.16 4.21 1.84
C PHE A 115 -5.66 3.89 1.67
N TYR A 116 -5.20 3.07 0.72
CA TYR A 116 -3.88 2.45 0.95
C TYR A 116 -2.86 2.53 -0.18
N HIS A 117 -3.22 3.11 -1.33
CA HIS A 117 -2.32 3.09 -2.48
C HIS A 117 -1.43 4.33 -2.52
N ILE A 118 -0.13 4.15 -2.27
CA ILE A 118 0.89 5.14 -2.65
C ILE A 118 0.86 5.22 -4.18
N ILE A 119 0.41 6.36 -4.70
CA ILE A 119 0.34 6.59 -6.14
C ILE A 119 1.71 7.04 -6.65
N ARG A 120 2.41 7.80 -5.82
CA ARG A 120 3.67 8.44 -6.18
C ARG A 120 4.48 8.77 -4.95
N VAL A 121 5.79 8.68 -5.10
CA VAL A 121 6.76 9.30 -4.20
C VAL A 121 7.41 10.48 -4.93
N ILE A 122 7.54 11.61 -4.24
CA ILE A 122 8.22 12.82 -4.71
C ILE A 122 9.16 13.24 -3.60
N ASP A 123 10.46 13.14 -3.86
CA ASP A 123 11.51 13.33 -2.85
C ASP A 123 11.20 12.47 -1.61
N ASP A 124 11.18 13.06 -0.41
CA ASP A 124 10.81 12.38 0.85
C ASP A 124 9.33 12.53 1.22
N SER A 125 8.45 12.57 0.21
CA SER A 125 7.01 12.67 0.42
C SER A 125 6.22 11.71 -0.45
N ILE A 126 5.09 11.25 0.09
CA ILE A 126 4.16 10.31 -0.53
C ILE A 126 2.91 11.08 -0.96
N ILE A 127 2.44 10.78 -2.17
CA ILE A 127 1.06 11.05 -2.56
C ILE A 127 0.31 9.73 -2.52
N SER A 128 -0.70 9.66 -1.67
CA SER A 128 -1.56 8.47 -1.54
C SER A 128 -2.99 8.76 -1.95
N LYS A 129 -3.71 7.70 -2.33
CA LYS A 129 -5.15 7.72 -2.63
C LYS A 129 -5.93 7.05 -1.52
N GLY A 130 -7.05 7.63 -1.13
CA GLY A 130 -8.08 6.99 -0.34
C GLY A 130 -9.49 7.50 -0.63
N PHE A 131 -10.45 7.25 0.26
CA PHE A 131 -11.88 7.54 0.07
C PHE A 131 -12.56 8.12 1.32
N ILE A 132 -12.48 9.44 1.54
CA ILE A 132 -13.20 10.09 2.64
C ILE A 132 -14.66 10.26 2.24
N ASP A 133 -15.59 9.81 3.09
CA ASP A 133 -17.04 9.98 2.91
C ASP A 133 -17.55 9.52 1.52
N GLY A 134 -17.03 8.38 1.04
CA GLY A 134 -17.40 7.82 -0.27
C GLY A 134 -16.80 8.56 -1.47
N LYS A 135 -15.90 9.52 -1.24
CA LYS A 135 -15.24 10.31 -2.30
C LYS A 135 -13.75 10.04 -2.37
N ILE A 136 -13.25 9.84 -3.57
CA ILE A 136 -11.80 9.71 -3.80
C ILE A 136 -11.09 10.96 -3.28
N SER A 137 -10.17 10.75 -2.36
CA SER A 137 -9.33 11.77 -1.74
C SER A 137 -7.87 11.41 -1.98
N TYR A 138 -7.04 12.43 -2.18
CA TYR A 138 -5.61 12.32 -2.38
C TYR A 138 -4.95 13.03 -1.23
N PHE A 139 -3.95 12.40 -0.65
CA PHE A 139 -3.24 12.89 0.51
C PHE A 139 -1.79 13.15 0.15
N TYR A 140 -1.25 14.21 0.73
CA TYR A 140 0.17 14.49 0.72
C TYR A 140 0.72 14.18 2.11
N CYS A 141 1.65 13.23 2.18
CA CYS A 141 2.29 12.79 3.41
C CYS A 141 3.79 13.07 3.33
N SER A 142 4.32 13.85 4.25
CA SER A 142 5.74 14.19 4.29
C SER A 142 6.42 13.51 5.47
N PHE A 143 7.50 12.77 5.19
CA PHE A 143 8.30 12.13 6.23
C PHE A 143 9.11 13.15 7.05
N GLU A 144 9.46 14.30 6.45
CA GLU A 144 10.19 15.37 7.13
C GLU A 144 9.39 15.97 8.28
N VAL A 145 8.11 16.28 8.05
CA VAL A 145 7.22 16.88 9.06
C VAL A 145 6.38 15.85 9.80
N ASN A 146 6.48 14.57 9.43
CA ASN A 146 5.70 13.46 9.97
C ASN A 146 4.19 13.75 9.99
N HIS A 147 3.65 14.21 8.86
CA HIS A 147 2.27 14.63 8.75
C HIS A 147 1.67 14.30 7.39
N CYS A 148 0.37 14.02 7.38
CA CYS A 148 -0.44 13.82 6.18
C CYS A 148 -1.58 14.84 6.15
N GLU A 149 -1.80 15.47 5.00
CA GLU A 149 -2.90 16.38 4.76
C GLU A 149 -3.67 16.04 3.48
N VAL A 150 -4.94 16.44 3.42
CA VAL A 150 -5.76 16.30 2.21
C VAL A 150 -5.23 17.27 1.16
N PHE A 151 -4.71 16.72 0.06
CA PHE A 151 -4.21 17.48 -1.08
C PHE A 151 -5.31 17.80 -2.09
N TYR A 152 -6.20 16.84 -2.37
CA TYR A 152 -7.29 17.00 -3.31
C TYR A 152 -8.42 16.01 -2.99
N GLN A 153 -9.67 16.40 -3.20
CA GLN A 153 -10.82 15.50 -3.11
C GLN A 153 -11.65 15.61 -4.39
N ASP A 154 -11.89 14.48 -5.03
CA ASP A 154 -12.79 14.40 -6.17
C ASP A 154 -14.23 14.57 -5.68
N ASN A 155 -14.89 15.62 -6.16
CA ASN A 155 -16.25 15.95 -5.78
C ASN A 155 -17.31 15.30 -6.66
N ASN A 156 -16.89 14.57 -7.70
CA ASN A 156 -17.81 13.78 -8.50
C ASN A 156 -18.13 12.50 -7.72
N SER A 157 -19.39 12.32 -7.31
CA SER A 157 -19.80 11.10 -6.62
C SER A 157 -19.63 9.91 -7.56
N VAL A 158 -19.10 8.81 -7.01
CA VAL A 158 -19.32 7.49 -7.59
C VAL A 158 -20.68 7.06 -7.04
N ASP A 159 -21.75 7.45 -7.74
CA ASP A 159 -23.10 6.92 -7.50
C ASP A 159 -23.19 5.45 -7.95
#